data_AF-A0A2T5NDI6-F1
#
_entry.id   AF-A0A2T5NDI6-F1
#
_cell.length_a   1.000
_cell.length_b   1.000
_cell.length_c   1.000
_cell.angle_alpha   90.00
_cell.angle_beta   90.00
_cell.angle_gamma   90.00
#
_symmetry.space_group_name_H-M   'P 1'
#
loop_
_entity.id
_entity.type
_entity.pdbx_description
1 polymer ?
#
loop_
_entity_poly.entity_id
_entity_poly.type
_entity_poly.pdbx_seq_one_letter_code
_entity_poly.pdbx_strand_id
1 'polypeptide(L)'
;MKQHIIILIAGLAAGFAQAAPTEQPTPAEAEAAFKAQALASFDSKPESTHTLLMRSMVESTLKDLRVTAVNDCQNDEENATLDCEVSYQARKLTGKPVEREQRMRFSRQDGQWRIVPPPKDADDEESGAASAPQ
;
A
#
# COMPACT_ATOMS: atom_id res chain seq x y z
N MET A 1 37.69 56.96 8.58
CA MET A 1 37.60 56.14 7.34
C MET A 1 37.73 54.68 7.73
N LYS A 2 36.83 53.84 7.18
CA LYS A 2 36.89 52.36 7.02
C LYS A 2 36.78 51.46 8.26
N GLN A 3 35.52 51.09 8.52
CA GLN A 3 35.07 49.77 9.00
C GLN A 3 35.71 48.64 8.18
N HIS A 4 35.94 47.46 8.78
CA HIS A 4 35.56 46.15 8.20
C HIS A 4 35.50 45.09 9.32
N ILE A 5 34.29 44.65 9.64
CA ILE A 5 33.99 43.50 10.50
C ILE A 5 34.15 42.26 9.61
N ILE A 6 35.06 41.35 9.97
CA ILE A 6 35.24 40.07 9.28
C ILE A 6 34.39 39.03 10.03
N ILE A 7 33.17 38.81 9.55
CA ILE A 7 32.32 37.68 9.95
C ILE A 7 32.68 36.50 9.04
N LEU A 8 33.54 35.60 9.54
CA LEU A 8 33.80 34.29 8.94
C LEU A 8 32.79 33.30 9.53
N ILE A 9 31.59 33.22 8.93
CA ILE A 9 30.69 32.09 9.16
C ILE A 9 31.19 30.98 8.25
N ALA A 10 32.01 30.09 8.82
CA ALA A 10 32.34 28.82 8.20
C ALA A 10 31.04 28.05 7.99
N GLY A 11 30.66 27.91 6.72
CA GLY A 11 29.51 27.13 6.30
C GLY A 11 29.69 25.69 6.73
N LEU A 12 29.01 25.31 7.82
CA LEU A 12 28.61 23.93 8.07
C LEU A 12 27.54 23.58 7.03
N ALA A 13 27.95 23.36 5.79
CA ALA A 13 27.21 22.49 4.91
C ALA A 13 27.42 21.06 5.45
N ALA A 14 26.74 20.76 6.57
CA ALA A 14 26.40 19.40 6.90
C ALA A 14 25.47 18.96 5.78
N GLY A 15 26.07 18.46 4.70
CA GLY A 15 25.40 17.62 3.73
C GLY A 15 25.01 16.36 4.47
N PHE A 16 23.92 16.42 5.24
CA PHE A 16 23.12 15.26 5.45
C PHE A 16 22.70 14.86 4.05
N ALA A 17 23.37 13.85 3.51
CA ALA A 17 22.71 12.97 2.58
C ALA A 17 21.49 12.46 3.35
N GLN A 18 20.39 13.20 3.25
CA GLN A 18 19.08 12.69 3.58
C GLN A 18 18.89 11.58 2.56
N ALA A 19 19.33 10.36 2.90
CA ALA A 19 18.56 9.20 2.51
C ALA A 19 17.17 9.55 3.01
N ALA A 20 16.32 10.05 2.12
CA ALA A 20 14.91 10.21 2.42
C ALA A 20 14.53 8.86 3.01
N PRO A 21 13.99 8.79 4.25
CA PRO A 21 13.44 7.54 4.70
C PRO A 21 12.49 7.15 3.58
N THR A 22 12.79 6.04 2.90
CA THR A 22 11.81 5.34 2.09
C THR A 22 10.79 4.89 3.11
N GLU A 23 9.88 5.80 3.43
CA GLU A 23 8.85 5.62 4.43
C GLU A 23 7.95 4.56 3.82
N GLN A 24 8.23 3.32 4.15
CA GLN A 24 7.47 2.14 3.73
C GLN A 24 6.38 1.92 4.76
N PRO A 25 5.22 1.36 4.38
CA PRO A 25 4.21 0.98 5.34
C PRO A 25 4.76 -0.07 6.29
N THR A 26 4.58 0.15 7.60
CA THR A 26 4.81 -0.92 8.57
C THR A 26 3.80 -2.05 8.35
N PRO A 27 4.07 -3.28 8.80
CA PRO A 27 3.10 -4.38 8.72
C PRO A 27 1.72 -4.03 9.29
N ALA A 28 1.67 -3.28 10.40
CA ALA A 28 0.43 -2.84 11.00
C ALA A 28 -0.32 -1.82 10.13
N GLU A 29 0.39 -0.88 9.50
CA GLU A 29 -0.22 0.08 8.57
C GLU A 29 -0.68 -0.61 7.28
N ALA A 30 0.10 -1.54 6.74
CA ALA A 30 -0.29 -2.34 5.59
C ALA A 30 -1.52 -3.20 5.87
N GLU A 31 -1.61 -3.80 7.07
CA GLU A 31 -2.80 -4.53 7.51
C GLU A 31 -4.04 -3.63 7.59
N ALA A 32 -3.90 -2.43 8.16
CA ALA A 32 -4.98 -1.45 8.24
C ALA A 32 -5.43 -1.02 6.84
N ALA A 33 -4.49 -0.77 5.93
CA ALA A 33 -4.77 -0.42 4.55
C ALA A 33 -5.49 -1.56 3.80
N PHE A 34 -5.08 -2.81 4.02
CA PHE A 34 -5.72 -4.00 3.45
C PHE A 34 -7.18 -4.11 3.91
N LYS A 35 -7.40 -3.99 5.22
CA LYS A 35 -8.75 -4.06 5.82
C LYS A 35 -9.63 -2.93 5.31
N ALA A 36 -9.10 -1.72 5.22
CA ALA A 36 -9.81 -0.57 4.70
C ALA A 36 -10.22 -0.79 3.23
N GLN A 37 -9.31 -1.26 2.37
CA GLN A 37 -9.61 -1.54 0.96
C GLN A 37 -10.70 -2.62 0.82
N ALA A 38 -10.60 -3.71 1.58
CA ALA A 38 -11.58 -4.79 1.54
C ALA A 38 -12.98 -4.33 1.96
N LEU A 39 -13.08 -3.37 2.88
CA LEU A 39 -14.35 -2.80 3.33
C LEU A 39 -14.86 -1.65 2.44
N ALA A 40 -13.97 -0.91 1.78
CA ALA A 40 -14.31 0.21 0.91
C ALA A 40 -15.26 -0.18 -0.24
N SER A 41 -15.20 -1.45 -0.67
CA SER A 41 -16.11 -2.00 -1.69
C SER A 41 -17.59 -2.06 -1.25
N PHE A 42 -17.87 -1.87 0.04
CA PHE A 42 -19.22 -1.83 0.60
C PHE A 42 -19.73 -0.41 0.83
N ASP A 43 -18.84 0.59 0.98
CA ASP A 43 -19.24 1.97 1.26
C ASP A 43 -19.94 2.64 0.07
N SER A 44 -19.69 2.17 -1.16
CA SER A 44 -20.35 2.65 -2.38
C SER A 44 -21.66 1.91 -2.71
N LYS A 45 -22.04 0.87 -1.95
CA LYS A 45 -23.25 0.08 -2.18
C LYS A 45 -24.43 0.62 -1.38
N PRO A 46 -25.67 0.54 -1.90
CA PRO A 46 -26.85 0.91 -1.13
C PRO A 46 -26.95 0.05 0.14
N GLU A 47 -27.29 0.70 1.25
CA GLU A 47 -27.48 0.03 2.53
C GLU A 47 -28.70 -0.89 2.44
N SER A 48 -28.46 -2.20 2.55
CA SER A 48 -29.48 -3.24 2.52
C SER A 48 -29.08 -4.33 3.49
N THR A 49 -30.05 -5.11 3.98
CA THR A 49 -29.78 -6.26 4.86
C THR A 49 -28.73 -7.19 4.26
N HIS A 50 -28.76 -7.38 2.94
CA HIS A 50 -27.78 -8.20 2.22
C HIS A 50 -26.38 -7.56 2.21
N THR A 51 -26.27 -6.25 1.94
CA THR A 51 -24.99 -5.51 2.00
C THR A 51 -24.39 -5.57 3.40
N LEU A 52 -25.21 -5.40 4.44
CA LEU A 52 -24.78 -5.46 5.85
C LEU A 52 -24.30 -6.87 6.23
N LEU A 53 -25.01 -7.91 5.80
CA LEU A 53 -24.59 -9.30 6.02
C LEU A 53 -23.24 -9.59 5.34
N MET A 54 -23.07 -9.18 4.08
CA MET A 54 -21.80 -9.35 3.37
C MET A 54 -20.66 -8.58 4.04
N ARG A 55 -20.89 -7.32 4.43
CA ARG A 55 -19.92 -6.51 5.17
C ARG A 55 -19.48 -7.23 6.46
N SER A 56 -20.44 -7.71 7.25
CA SER A 56 -20.16 -8.44 8.49
C SER A 56 -19.38 -9.74 8.27
N MET A 57 -19.69 -10.51 7.20
CA MET A 57 -18.91 -11.70 6.84
C MET A 57 -17.46 -11.35 6.46
N VAL A 58 -17.25 -10.27 5.71
CA VAL A 58 -15.92 -9.79 5.34
C VAL A 58 -15.17 -9.30 6.58
N GLU A 59 -15.79 -8.48 7.42
CA GLU A 59 -15.21 -8.02 8.69
C GLU A 59 -14.79 -9.20 9.58
N SER A 60 -15.63 -10.23 9.68
CA SER A 60 -15.31 -11.46 10.41
C SER A 60 -14.07 -12.16 9.84
N THR A 61 -13.98 -12.27 8.51
CA THR A 61 -12.83 -12.89 7.82
C THR A 61 -11.55 -12.07 8.00
N LEU A 62 -11.67 -10.74 7.98
CA LEU A 62 -10.55 -9.82 8.15
C LEU A 62 -10.02 -9.76 9.59
N LYS A 63 -10.78 -10.21 10.61
CA LYS A 63 -10.28 -10.25 12.01
C LYS A 63 -9.03 -11.11 12.15
N ASP A 64 -8.99 -12.23 11.44
CA ASP A 64 -7.86 -13.15 11.42
C ASP A 64 -6.77 -12.74 10.40
N LEU A 65 -7.00 -11.71 9.58
CA LEU A 65 -5.97 -11.19 8.66
C LEU A 65 -4.86 -10.53 9.47
N ARG A 66 -3.62 -11.00 9.25
CA ARG A 66 -2.40 -10.47 9.86
C ARG A 66 -1.34 -10.27 8.80
N VAL A 67 -0.84 -9.05 8.63
CA VAL A 67 0.34 -8.83 7.80
C VAL A 67 1.58 -9.18 8.62
N THR A 68 2.39 -10.10 8.12
CA THR A 68 3.59 -10.59 8.80
C THR A 68 4.84 -9.85 8.34
N ALA A 69 4.90 -9.45 7.08
CA ALA A 69 6.02 -8.71 6.52
C ALA A 69 5.60 -7.80 5.37
N VAL A 70 6.38 -6.72 5.19
CA VAL A 70 6.33 -5.84 4.03
C VAL A 70 7.78 -5.71 3.56
N ASN A 71 8.06 -6.22 2.36
CA ASN A 71 9.40 -6.34 1.79
C ASN A 71 9.41 -5.85 0.32
N ASP A 72 10.59 -5.80 -0.28
CA ASP A 72 10.78 -5.50 -1.71
C ASP A 72 10.00 -4.27 -2.23
N CYS A 73 9.92 -3.22 -1.41
CA CYS A 73 9.21 -2.00 -1.78
C CYS A 73 10.00 -1.21 -2.84
N GLN A 74 9.41 -1.10 -4.02
CA GLN A 74 9.92 -0.31 -5.14
C GLN A 74 9.17 1.01 -5.20
N ASN A 75 9.90 2.12 -5.29
CA ASN A 75 9.30 3.43 -5.42
C ASN A 75 8.93 3.70 -6.89
N ASP A 76 7.68 4.03 -7.11
CA ASP A 76 7.16 4.47 -8.39
C ASP A 76 6.93 5.99 -8.31
N GLU A 77 8.00 6.73 -8.64
CA GLU A 77 8.04 8.19 -8.53
C GLU A 77 7.00 8.88 -9.42
N GLU A 78 6.66 8.26 -10.56
CA GLU A 78 5.69 8.81 -11.52
C GLU A 78 4.28 8.91 -10.93
N ASN A 79 3.83 7.89 -10.20
CA ASN A 79 2.50 7.89 -9.58
C ASN A 79 2.54 8.24 -8.09
N ALA A 80 3.71 8.58 -7.54
CA ALA A 80 3.94 8.79 -6.11
C ALA A 80 3.43 7.60 -5.26
N THR A 81 3.76 6.38 -5.69
CA THR A 81 3.34 5.13 -5.04
C THR A 81 4.53 4.25 -4.64
N LEU A 82 4.29 3.32 -3.72
CA LEU A 82 5.23 2.28 -3.33
C LEU A 82 4.63 0.92 -3.69
N ASP A 83 5.30 0.15 -4.53
CA ASP A 83 4.91 -1.21 -4.86
C ASP A 83 5.69 -2.19 -3.99
N CYS A 84 5.03 -2.81 -3.01
CA CYS A 84 5.66 -3.64 -2.00
C CYS A 84 5.16 -5.08 -2.06
N GLU A 85 6.04 -6.03 -1.76
CA GLU A 85 5.66 -7.42 -1.50
C GLU A 85 5.17 -7.56 -0.06
N VAL A 86 3.91 -7.99 0.10
CA VAL A 86 3.24 -8.10 1.39
C VAL A 86 2.99 -9.56 1.70
N SER A 87 3.63 -10.06 2.74
CA SER A 87 3.35 -11.39 3.29
C SER A 87 2.29 -11.26 4.38
N TYR A 88 1.21 -12.04 4.29
CA TYR A 88 0.11 -12.00 5.23
C TYR A 88 -0.47 -13.38 5.51
N GLN A 89 -0.99 -13.56 6.71
CA GLN A 89 -1.72 -14.75 7.12
C GLN A 89 -3.22 -14.44 7.07
N ALA A 90 -3.98 -15.31 6.41
CA ALA A 90 -5.43 -15.26 6.40
C ALA A 90 -6.01 -16.64 6.71
N ARG A 91 -7.09 -16.66 7.49
CA ARG A 91 -7.79 -17.90 7.82
C ARG A 91 -8.58 -18.39 6.60
N LYS A 92 -8.38 -19.64 6.18
CA LYS A 92 -9.29 -20.29 5.24
C LYS A 92 -10.58 -20.69 5.95
N LEU A 93 -11.71 -20.66 5.25
CA LEU A 93 -13.02 -21.15 5.73
C LEU A 93 -12.96 -22.57 6.33
N THR A 94 -11.94 -23.37 5.96
CA THR A 94 -11.79 -24.78 6.34
C THR A 94 -10.72 -25.06 7.42
N GLY A 95 -10.07 -24.06 8.05
CA GLY A 95 -9.14 -24.35 9.14
C GLY A 95 -8.00 -23.36 9.37
N LYS A 96 -6.76 -23.88 9.48
CA LYS A 96 -5.55 -23.16 9.92
C LYS A 96 -5.25 -21.92 9.06
N PRO A 97 -4.65 -20.86 9.63
CA PRO A 97 -4.17 -19.72 8.86
C PRO A 97 -3.16 -20.17 7.82
N VAL A 98 -3.27 -19.59 6.63
CA VAL A 98 -2.34 -19.84 5.51
C VAL A 98 -1.60 -18.54 5.25
N GLU A 99 -0.27 -18.65 5.16
CA GLU A 99 0.58 -17.55 4.71
C GLU A 99 0.46 -17.37 3.20
N ARG A 100 0.33 -16.13 2.79
CA ARG A 100 0.18 -15.66 1.42
C ARG A 100 1.14 -14.52 1.21
N GLU A 101 1.56 -14.35 -0.03
CA GLU A 101 2.39 -13.24 -0.45
C GLU A 101 1.75 -12.61 -1.68
N GLN A 102 1.71 -11.28 -1.71
CA GLN A 102 1.10 -10.53 -2.79
C GLN A 102 1.79 -9.17 -2.92
N ARG A 103 2.07 -8.75 -4.16
CA ARG A 103 2.49 -7.37 -4.43
C ARG A 103 1.31 -6.42 -4.33
N MET A 104 1.47 -5.36 -3.55
CA MET A 104 0.44 -4.36 -3.29
C MET A 104 1.04 -2.97 -3.45
N ARG A 105 0.26 -2.08 -4.08
CA ARG A 105 0.64 -0.69 -4.28
C ARG A 105 0.06 0.21 -3.21
N PHE A 106 0.93 0.94 -2.54
CA PHE A 106 0.59 1.85 -1.46
C PHE A 106 0.78 3.30 -1.88
N SER A 107 -0.14 4.16 -1.43
CA SER A 107 -0.01 5.61 -1.52
C SER A 107 -0.34 6.24 -0.17
N ARG A 108 0.40 7.28 0.21
CA ARG A 108 0.18 8.03 1.46
C ARG A 108 -0.88 9.10 1.21
N GLN A 109 -2.05 8.97 1.82
CA GLN A 109 -3.16 9.91 1.72
C GLN A 109 -3.60 10.33 3.12
N ASP A 110 -3.66 11.64 3.38
CA ASP A 110 -4.07 12.19 4.69
C ASP A 110 -3.23 11.63 5.87
N GLY A 111 -1.96 11.32 5.64
CA GLY A 111 -1.07 10.71 6.64
C GLY A 111 -1.30 9.21 6.89
N GLN A 112 -2.16 8.56 6.10
CA GLN A 112 -2.46 7.13 6.18
C GLN A 112 -2.05 6.42 4.89
N TRP A 113 -1.54 5.19 5.01
CA TRP A 113 -1.31 4.34 3.86
C TRP A 113 -2.62 3.78 3.33
N ARG A 114 -2.82 3.87 2.01
CA ARG A 114 -3.96 3.27 1.30
C ARG A 114 -3.48 2.42 0.15
N ILE A 115 -4.18 1.33 -0.10
CA ILE A 115 -3.91 0.45 -1.24
C ILE A 115 -4.63 1.01 -2.45
N VAL A 116 -3.88 1.27 -3.52
CA VAL A 116 -4.41 1.80 -4.78
C VAL A 116 -4.41 0.69 -5.85
N PRO A 117 -5.35 0.73 -6.80
CA PRO A 117 -5.37 -0.23 -7.90
C PRO A 117 -4.09 -0.11 -8.76
N PRO A 118 -3.75 -1.16 -9.54
CA PRO A 118 -2.69 -1.08 -10.54
C PRO A 118 -3.00 0.03 -11.57
N PRO A 119 -1.98 0.54 -12.28
CA PRO A 119 -2.19 1.55 -13.30
C PRO A 119 -2.96 0.88 -14.44
N LYS A 120 -3.85 1.64 -15.08
CA LYS A 120 -4.79 1.13 -16.06
C LYS A 120 -4.12 0.45 -17.27
N ASP A 121 -2.86 0.77 -17.54
CA ASP A 121 -2.06 0.24 -18.64
C ASP A 121 -1.41 -1.14 -18.36
N ALA A 122 -1.53 -1.68 -17.14
CA ALA A 122 -1.00 -3.00 -16.80
C ALA A 122 -1.91 -4.17 -17.21
N ASP A 123 -3.18 -3.90 -17.57
CA ASP A 123 -4.16 -4.92 -17.97
C ASP A 123 -4.24 -5.13 -19.50
N ASP A 124 -3.54 -4.32 -20.31
CA ASP A 124 -3.56 -4.43 -21.78
C ASP A 124 -2.54 -5.45 -22.37
N GLU A 125 -1.69 -6.08 -21.54
CA GLU A 125 -0.69 -7.08 -22.01
C GLU A 125 -0.98 -8.56 -21.67
N GLU A 126 -2.10 -8.91 -20.99
CA GLU A 126 -2.54 -10.31 -20.83
C GLU A 126 -3.99 -10.55 -21.32
N SER A 127 -4.31 -10.02 -22.50
CA SER A 127 -5.49 -10.45 -23.29
C SER A 127 -5.16 -10.52 -24.78
N GLY A 128 -4.04 -11.20 -25.09
CA GLY A 128 -3.51 -11.37 -26.44
C GLY A 128 -3.15 -12.81 -26.77
N ALA A 129 -4.06 -13.77 -26.54
CA ALA A 129 -3.96 -15.11 -27.14
C ALA A 129 -5.32 -15.56 -27.69
N ALA A 130 -5.66 -14.96 -28.83
CA ALA A 130 -6.46 -15.47 -29.95
C ALA A 130 -7.60 -16.48 -29.66
N SER A 131 -8.83 -15.98 -29.83
CA SER A 131 -9.90 -16.77 -30.44
C SER A 131 -9.54 -17.09 -31.90
N ALA A 132 -9.55 -18.37 -32.28
CA ALA A 132 -9.86 -18.78 -33.64
C ALA A 132 -10.47 -20.20 -33.63
N PRO A 133 -11.77 -20.35 -33.95
CA PRO A 133 -12.37 -21.64 -34.27
C PRO A 133 -12.12 -22.00 -35.74
N GLN A 134 -11.78 -23.26 -36.01
CA GLN A 134 -12.06 -23.93 -37.28
C GLN A 134 -12.62 -25.32 -37.01
#